data_AF-A0A925WGX8-F1
#
_entry.id   AF-A0A925WGX8-F1
#
_cell.length_a   1.000
_cell.length_b   1.000
_cell.length_c   1.000
_cell.angle_alpha   90.00
_cell.angle_beta   90.00
_cell.angle_gamma   90.00
#
_symmetry.space_group_name_H-M   'P 1'
#
loop_
_entity.id
_entity.type
_entity.pdbx_description
1 polymer ?
#
loop_
_entity_poly.entity_id
_entity_poly.type
_entity_poly.pdbx_seq_one_letter_code
_entity_poly.pdbx_strand_id
1 'polypeptide(L)'
;MKKEITLQTRREFLRGTVLTSALAWTVPTFLANTFSALQADAADKATQITTGRDASILVILQMAGGNDGLNTVVPFGNDFYRQARPRIGIGADQVLKLNDQVGLHPALGAFKGLYDAGQLSVIQGVGYPNPNRSHFRSTEIWQTASDSNRFEKYGWLGRYFDNACAGCDPTVGINVGRQTPQAFASRNAKGVSVDNPGNYRFI
;
A
#
# COMPACT_ATOMS: atom_id res chain seq x y z
N MET A 1 13.49 -38.80 5.46
CA MET A 1 13.69 -37.37 5.77
C MET A 1 12.33 -36.75 6.05
N LYS A 2 11.99 -36.47 7.32
CA LYS A 2 10.73 -35.80 7.68
C LYS A 2 10.85 -34.34 7.22
N LYS A 3 9.95 -33.90 6.32
CA LYS A 3 9.84 -32.49 5.92
C LYS A 3 9.11 -31.79 7.06
N GLU A 4 9.84 -31.08 7.93
CA GLU A 4 9.20 -30.20 8.92
C GLU A 4 8.46 -29.09 8.17
N ILE A 5 7.15 -28.99 8.41
CA ILE A 5 6.32 -27.92 7.87
C ILE A 5 6.50 -26.72 8.80
N THR A 6 7.42 -25.82 8.46
CA THR A 6 7.54 -24.53 9.14
C THR A 6 6.54 -23.55 8.51
N LEU A 7 5.43 -23.27 9.17
CA LEU A 7 4.50 -22.21 8.76
C LEU A 7 5.18 -20.86 9.05
N GLN A 8 5.72 -20.19 8.03
CA GLN A 8 6.54 -18.98 8.21
C GLN A 8 5.70 -17.71 8.34
N THR A 9 4.42 -17.71 7.95
CA THR A 9 3.56 -16.52 8.06
C THR A 9 2.17 -16.80 8.64
N ARG A 10 1.55 -15.77 9.26
CA ARG A 10 0.15 -15.83 9.73
C ARG A 10 -0.84 -16.20 8.60
N ARG A 11 -0.54 -15.78 7.37
CA ARG A 11 -1.34 -16.09 6.18
C ARG A 11 -1.24 -17.57 5.82
N GLU A 12 -0.06 -18.16 5.90
CA GLU A 12 0.14 -19.61 5.69
C GLU A 12 -0.54 -20.43 6.77
N PHE A 13 -0.50 -19.99 8.03
CA PHE A 13 -1.22 -20.66 9.12
C PHE A 13 -2.73 -20.68 8.88
N LEU A 14 -3.33 -19.54 8.53
CA LEU A 14 -4.77 -19.47 8.23
C LEU A 14 -5.15 -20.32 7.02
N ARG A 15 -4.32 -20.33 5.97
CA ARG A 15 -4.53 -21.20 4.79
C ARG A 15 -4.41 -22.68 5.15
N GLY A 16 -3.36 -23.05 5.88
CA GLY A 16 -3.12 -24.43 6.32
C GLY A 16 -4.25 -24.96 7.20
N THR A 17 -4.79 -24.12 8.09
CA THR A 17 -5.91 -24.48 8.98
C THR A 17 -7.22 -24.67 8.22
N VAL A 18 -7.47 -23.89 7.17
CA VAL A 18 -8.66 -24.06 6.29
C VAL A 18 -8.52 -25.31 5.40
N LEU A 19 -7.29 -25.68 5.02
CA LEU A 19 -7.04 -26.87 4.21
C LEU A 19 -7.14 -28.18 4.99
N THR A 20 -6.69 -28.20 6.25
CA THR A 20 -6.82 -29.39 7.09
C THR A 20 -8.27 -29.73 7.39
N SER A 21 -9.15 -28.73 7.49
CA SER A 21 -10.59 -28.97 7.63
C SER A 21 -11.23 -29.46 6.32
N ALA A 22 -10.76 -29.01 5.16
CA ALA A 22 -11.23 -29.47 3.84
C ALA A 22 -10.82 -30.90 3.49
N LEU A 23 -9.75 -31.43 4.10
CA LEU A 23 -9.26 -32.80 3.94
C LEU A 23 -9.89 -33.80 4.93
N ALA A 24 -10.81 -33.35 5.79
CA ALA A 24 -11.60 -34.25 6.61
C ALA A 24 -12.51 -35.12 5.71
N TRP A 25 -12.61 -36.42 6.02
CA TRP A 25 -13.38 -37.40 5.24
C TRP A 25 -14.89 -37.10 5.11
N THR A 26 -15.37 -36.04 5.77
CA THR A 26 -16.76 -35.57 5.73
C THR A 26 -17.00 -34.46 4.71
N VAL A 27 -15.96 -33.97 4.02
CA VAL A 27 -16.09 -32.85 3.08
C VAL A 27 -16.44 -33.36 1.67
N PRO A 28 -17.51 -32.84 1.05
CA PRO A 28 -17.85 -33.15 -0.33
C PRO A 28 -16.68 -32.94 -1.29
N THR A 29 -16.47 -33.88 -2.21
CA THR A 29 -15.36 -33.89 -3.17
C THR A 29 -15.26 -32.62 -4.03
N PHE A 30 -16.39 -31.97 -4.34
CA PHE A 30 -16.38 -30.70 -5.08
C PHE A 30 -15.73 -29.55 -4.28
N LEU A 31 -15.92 -29.53 -2.95
CA LEU A 31 -15.27 -28.56 -2.08
C LEU A 31 -13.78 -28.86 -1.95
N ALA A 32 -13.41 -30.12 -1.75
CA ALA A 32 -12.01 -30.54 -1.71
C ALA A 32 -11.27 -30.13 -3.01
N ASN A 33 -11.87 -30.39 -4.18
CA ASN A 33 -11.29 -30.01 -5.47
C ASN A 33 -11.20 -28.48 -5.65
N THR A 34 -12.20 -27.73 -5.17
CA THR A 34 -12.19 -26.25 -5.20
C THR A 34 -11.07 -25.70 -4.33
N PHE A 35 -10.90 -26.22 -3.11
CA PHE A 35 -9.82 -25.81 -2.21
C PHE A 35 -8.44 -26.22 -2.72
N SER A 36 -8.29 -27.39 -3.32
CA SER A 36 -7.04 -27.81 -3.97
C SER A 36 -6.69 -26.92 -5.16
N ALA A 37 -7.67 -26.52 -5.98
CA ALA A 37 -7.46 -25.57 -7.07
C ALA A 37 -7.08 -24.17 -6.57
N LEU A 38 -7.76 -23.66 -5.54
CA LEU A 38 -7.44 -22.39 -4.90
C LEU A 38 -6.06 -22.40 -4.24
N GLN A 39 -5.64 -23.53 -3.67
CA GLN A 39 -4.32 -23.69 -3.07
C GLN A 39 -3.22 -23.82 -4.13
N ALA A 40 -3.47 -24.51 -5.24
CA ALA A 40 -2.53 -24.56 -6.36
C ALA A 40 -2.32 -23.16 -6.98
N ASP A 41 -3.40 -22.41 -7.19
CA ASP A 41 -3.36 -21.02 -7.67
C ASP A 41 -2.72 -20.05 -6.64
N ALA A 42 -2.79 -20.37 -5.34
CA ALA A 42 -2.19 -19.58 -4.28
C ALA A 42 -0.73 -19.95 -3.93
N ALA A 43 -0.30 -21.18 -4.24
CA ALA A 43 1.07 -21.65 -4.05
C ALA A 43 2.03 -20.97 -5.03
N ASP A 44 1.60 -20.76 -6.28
CA ASP A 44 2.33 -19.93 -7.26
C ASP A 44 2.39 -18.44 -6.89
N LYS A 45 1.48 -17.97 -6.03
CA LYS A 45 1.44 -16.57 -5.57
C LYS A 45 2.24 -16.30 -4.29
N ALA A 46 2.67 -17.34 -3.56
CA ALA A 46 3.49 -17.19 -2.36
C ALA A 46 4.96 -16.84 -2.70
N THR A 47 5.39 -17.18 -3.91
CA THR A 47 6.63 -16.72 -4.54
C THR A 47 6.27 -15.90 -5.76
N GLN A 48 5.86 -14.65 -5.59
CA GLN A 48 5.80 -13.73 -6.74
C GLN A 48 7.21 -13.47 -7.26
N ILE A 49 7.69 -14.35 -8.14
CA ILE A 49 8.73 -14.06 -9.13
C ILE A 49 8.03 -13.88 -10.46
N THR A 50 7.20 -12.84 -10.56
CA THR A 50 6.85 -12.25 -11.84
C THR A 50 7.03 -10.76 -11.71
N THR A 51 8.28 -10.32 -11.63
CA THR A 51 8.63 -8.95 -12.03
C THR A 51 8.56 -8.92 -13.55
N GLY A 52 7.44 -8.44 -14.10
CA GLY A 52 7.18 -8.47 -15.54
C GLY A 52 5.95 -7.66 -15.91
N ARG A 53 5.84 -7.33 -17.21
CA ARG A 53 4.88 -6.42 -17.84
C ARG A 53 3.39 -6.69 -17.51
N ASP A 54 3.09 -7.90 -17.03
CA ASP A 54 1.72 -8.39 -16.75
C ASP A 54 1.39 -8.52 -15.25
N ALA A 55 2.30 -8.12 -14.36
CA ALA A 55 2.05 -8.14 -12.92
C ALA A 55 1.43 -6.82 -12.42
N SER A 56 0.75 -6.88 -11.28
CA SER A 56 0.24 -5.68 -10.61
C SER A 56 1.38 -4.78 -10.18
N ILE A 57 1.42 -3.56 -10.71
CA ILE A 57 2.41 -2.54 -10.35
C ILE A 57 1.87 -1.71 -9.19
N LEU A 58 2.63 -1.66 -8.10
CA LEU A 58 2.36 -0.71 -7.01
C LEU A 58 2.92 0.66 -7.38
N VAL A 59 2.03 1.64 -7.57
CA VAL A 59 2.40 3.04 -7.75
C VAL A 59 2.18 3.79 -6.45
N ILE A 60 3.24 4.43 -5.94
CA ILE A 60 3.20 5.22 -4.71
C ILE A 60 3.40 6.68 -5.09
N LEU A 61 2.36 7.50 -4.92
CA LEU A 61 2.44 8.94 -5.12
C LEU A 61 2.60 9.63 -3.76
N GLN A 62 3.80 10.12 -3.49
CA GLN A 62 4.05 10.96 -2.32
C GLN A 62 3.87 12.44 -2.70
N MET A 63 2.83 13.08 -2.15
CA MET A 63 2.60 14.51 -2.31
C MET A 63 3.40 15.32 -1.26
N ALA A 64 4.71 15.39 -1.45
CA ALA A 64 5.60 16.20 -0.62
C ALA A 64 5.27 17.70 -0.79
N GLY A 65 5.26 18.45 0.32
CA GLY A 65 4.90 19.88 0.31
C GLY A 65 3.51 20.20 0.87
N GLY A 66 2.75 19.18 1.28
CA GLY A 66 1.56 19.34 2.12
C GLY A 66 0.26 19.37 1.33
N ASN A 67 -0.19 18.18 0.89
CA ASN A 67 -1.57 18.02 0.46
C ASN A 67 -2.51 18.37 1.62
N ASP A 68 -3.49 19.23 1.37
CA ASP A 68 -4.55 19.52 2.32
C ASP A 68 -5.56 18.36 2.32
N GLY A 69 -5.30 17.37 3.18
CA GLY A 69 -6.13 16.16 3.26
C GLY A 69 -7.60 16.46 3.57
N LEU A 70 -7.89 17.51 4.34
CA LEU A 70 -9.25 17.93 4.70
C LEU A 70 -9.98 18.67 3.58
N ASN A 71 -9.27 19.17 2.57
CA ASN A 71 -9.90 19.64 1.33
C ASN A 71 -9.85 18.57 0.22
N THR A 72 -9.01 17.54 0.34
CA THR A 72 -9.01 16.39 -0.59
C THR A 72 -10.21 15.49 -0.35
N VAL A 73 -10.41 15.10 0.92
CA VAL A 73 -11.55 14.33 1.41
C VAL A 73 -12.24 15.21 2.46
N VAL A 74 -13.24 15.95 1.99
CA VAL A 74 -13.94 17.00 2.72
C VAL A 74 -14.95 16.38 3.69
N PRO A 75 -14.81 16.55 5.01
CA PRO A 75 -15.79 16.11 5.99
C PRO A 75 -16.94 17.12 6.10
N PHE A 76 -17.70 17.28 5.01
CA PHE A 76 -18.73 18.31 4.89
C PHE A 76 -19.90 18.15 5.88
N GLY A 77 -20.12 16.93 6.40
CA GLY A 77 -21.13 16.66 7.43
C GLY A 77 -20.72 17.12 8.83
N ASN A 78 -19.49 17.60 9.01
CA ASN A 78 -18.98 18.08 10.30
C ASN A 78 -18.84 19.61 10.29
N ASP A 79 -19.71 20.30 11.03
CA ASP A 79 -19.72 21.76 11.11
C ASP A 79 -18.40 22.35 11.64
N PHE A 80 -17.66 21.62 12.48
CA PHE A 80 -16.35 22.07 12.98
C PHE A 80 -15.35 22.28 11.85
N TYR A 81 -15.44 21.53 10.75
CA TYR A 81 -14.55 21.71 9.59
C TYR A 81 -14.72 23.12 9.00
N ARG A 82 -15.96 23.57 8.80
CA ARG A 82 -16.23 24.91 8.26
C ARG A 82 -15.92 26.01 9.26
N GLN A 83 -16.23 25.81 10.54
CA GLN A 83 -15.91 26.78 11.60
C GLN A 83 -14.39 26.99 11.73
N ALA A 84 -13.61 25.91 11.67
CA ALA A 84 -12.15 25.97 11.74
C ALA A 84 -11.48 26.49 10.46
N ARG A 85 -12.22 26.53 9.33
CA ARG A 85 -11.69 26.88 8.00
C ARG A 85 -12.53 27.94 7.28
N PRO A 86 -12.77 29.12 7.88
CA PRO A 86 -13.73 30.09 7.34
C PRO A 86 -13.40 30.60 5.93
N ARG A 87 -12.12 30.56 5.52
CA ARG A 87 -11.65 31.05 4.21
C ARG A 87 -11.51 29.96 3.14
N ILE A 88 -11.30 28.70 3.54
CA ILE A 88 -10.89 27.63 2.64
C ILE A 88 -11.77 26.38 2.73
N GLY A 89 -12.75 26.36 3.65
CA GLY A 89 -13.68 25.25 3.80
C GLY A 89 -14.64 25.16 2.61
N ILE A 90 -14.81 23.95 2.08
CA ILE A 90 -15.66 23.68 0.92
C ILE A 90 -17.09 23.37 1.39
N GLY A 91 -18.09 23.94 0.72
CA GLY A 91 -19.51 23.73 1.03
C GLY A 91 -20.01 22.33 0.69
N ALA A 92 -21.00 21.84 1.44
CA ALA A 92 -21.63 20.52 1.20
C ALA A 92 -22.35 20.40 -0.16
N ASP A 93 -22.66 21.54 -0.78
CA ASP A 93 -23.22 21.69 -2.12
C ASP A 93 -22.15 21.62 -3.23
N GLN A 94 -20.88 21.84 -2.89
CA GLN A 94 -19.77 21.88 -3.84
C GLN A 94 -19.02 20.55 -3.93
N VAL A 95 -19.03 19.75 -2.86
CA VAL A 95 -18.29 18.48 -2.79
C VAL A 95 -18.86 17.41 -3.71
N LEU A 96 -17.98 16.51 -4.17
CA LEU A 96 -18.37 15.28 -4.83
C LEU A 96 -18.65 14.22 -3.76
N LYS A 97 -19.91 14.12 -3.30
CA LYS A 97 -20.31 13.28 -2.16
C LYS A 97 -19.91 11.81 -2.35
N LEU A 98 -19.22 11.24 -1.36
CA LEU A 98 -18.94 9.80 -1.28
C LEU A 98 -19.99 9.10 -0.41
N ASN A 99 -20.45 9.77 0.65
CA ASN A 99 -21.55 9.38 1.51
C ASN A 99 -22.15 10.63 2.19
N ASP A 100 -22.96 10.47 3.23
CA ASP A 100 -23.63 11.56 3.94
C ASP A 100 -22.70 12.45 4.79
N GLN A 101 -21.45 12.06 4.98
CA GLN A 101 -20.50 12.71 5.88
C GLN A 101 -19.27 13.28 5.18
N VAL A 102 -18.81 12.62 4.11
CA VAL A 102 -17.56 12.96 3.41
C VAL A 102 -17.72 12.98 1.89
N GLY A 103 -16.98 13.87 1.24
CA GLY A 103 -16.96 14.03 -0.22
C GLY A 103 -15.56 14.37 -0.73
N LEU A 104 -15.31 14.17 -2.01
CA LEU A 104 -14.06 14.59 -2.64
C LEU A 104 -14.11 16.08 -3.01
N HIS A 105 -12.93 16.70 -3.11
CA HIS A 105 -12.76 18.03 -3.70
C HIS A 105 -13.45 18.12 -5.08
N PRO A 106 -14.08 19.25 -5.45
CA PRO A 106 -14.75 19.42 -6.75
C PRO A 106 -13.85 19.11 -7.97
N ALA A 107 -12.56 19.44 -7.87
CA ALA A 107 -11.56 19.18 -8.91
C ALA A 107 -11.20 17.68 -9.11
N LEU A 108 -11.64 16.79 -8.20
CA LEU A 108 -11.32 15.36 -8.24
C LEU A 108 -12.41 14.54 -8.95
N GLY A 109 -13.05 15.11 -9.98
CA GLY A 109 -14.10 14.45 -10.77
C GLY A 109 -13.68 13.08 -11.32
N ALA A 110 -12.45 12.96 -11.81
CA ALA A 110 -11.92 11.68 -12.28
C ALA A 110 -11.84 10.62 -11.17
N PHE A 111 -11.41 11.01 -9.97
CA PHE A 111 -11.36 10.12 -8.81
C PHE A 111 -12.76 9.74 -8.32
N LYS A 112 -13.73 10.65 -8.43
CA LYS A 112 -15.14 10.32 -8.17
C LYS A 112 -15.64 9.23 -9.13
N GLY A 113 -15.30 9.33 -10.40
CA GLY A 113 -15.59 8.28 -11.39
C GLY A 113 -15.00 6.92 -11.00
N LEU A 114 -13.74 6.88 -10.53
CA LEU A 114 -13.12 5.65 -10.03
C LEU A 114 -13.80 5.11 -8.78
N TYR A 115 -14.23 5.99 -7.87
CA TYR A 115 -14.96 5.59 -6.66
C TYR A 115 -16.31 4.95 -7.01
N ASP A 116 -17.07 5.58 -7.90
CA ASP A 116 -18.38 5.10 -8.34
C ASP A 116 -18.29 3.76 -9.08
N ALA A 117 -17.17 3.54 -9.79
CA ALA A 117 -16.86 2.27 -10.43
C ALA A 117 -16.35 1.18 -9.46
N GLY A 118 -16.20 1.47 -8.17
CA GLY A 118 -15.64 0.54 -7.17
C GLY A 118 -14.13 0.32 -7.29
N GLN A 119 -13.42 1.19 -8.02
CA GLN A 119 -11.99 1.10 -8.30
C GLN A 119 -11.13 2.00 -7.38
N LEU A 120 -11.76 2.82 -6.54
CA LEU A 120 -11.10 3.67 -5.55
C LEU A 120 -11.72 3.46 -4.17
N SER A 121 -10.87 3.36 -3.16
CA SER A 121 -11.27 3.41 -1.75
C SER A 121 -10.45 4.46 -1.02
N VAL A 122 -11.09 5.10 -0.03
CA VAL A 122 -10.48 6.12 0.81
C VAL A 122 -10.37 5.59 2.23
N ILE A 123 -9.15 5.57 2.77
CA ILE A 123 -8.88 5.18 4.14
C ILE A 123 -8.45 6.43 4.91
N GLN A 124 -9.28 6.85 5.86
CA GLN A 124 -8.99 8.00 6.73
C GLN A 124 -8.42 7.54 8.08
N GLY A 125 -7.79 8.47 8.81
CA GLY A 125 -7.24 8.19 10.13
C GLY A 125 -5.99 7.31 10.12
N VAL A 126 -5.31 7.19 8.98
CA VAL A 126 -4.04 6.46 8.90
C VAL A 126 -2.93 7.29 9.55
N GLY A 127 -2.23 6.70 10.50
CA GLY A 127 -1.15 7.35 11.24
C GLY A 127 -0.45 6.37 12.16
N TYR A 128 0.42 6.89 13.02
CA TYR A 128 1.14 6.10 14.02
C TYR A 128 0.72 6.53 15.45
N PRO A 129 0.78 5.63 16.44
CA PRO A 129 0.41 5.96 17.81
C PRO A 129 1.29 7.04 18.41
N ASN A 130 0.68 7.93 19.21
CA ASN A 130 1.36 9.00 19.95
C ASN A 130 2.24 9.87 19.04
N PRO A 131 1.66 10.57 18.04
CA PRO A 131 2.44 11.38 17.12
C PRO A 131 3.23 12.46 17.84
N ASN A 132 4.56 12.41 17.70
CA ASN A 132 5.39 13.54 18.09
C ASN A 132 5.20 14.70 17.10
N ARG A 133 5.43 15.93 17.55
CA ARG A 133 5.28 17.15 16.72
C ARG A 133 6.50 17.42 15.83
N SER A 134 7.36 16.42 15.60
CA SER A 134 8.60 16.57 14.84
C SER A 134 8.38 16.13 13.40
N HIS A 135 8.38 17.11 12.48
CA HIS A 135 8.24 16.84 11.04
C HIS A 135 9.26 15.81 10.53
N PHE A 136 10.53 15.92 10.95
CA PHE A 136 11.60 15.00 10.52
C PHE A 136 11.35 13.57 10.99
N ARG A 137 10.97 13.40 12.26
CA ARG A 137 10.72 12.08 12.83
C ARG A 137 9.43 11.47 12.29
N SER A 138 8.36 12.25 12.14
CA SER A 138 7.14 11.76 11.48
C SER A 138 7.45 11.28 10.08
N THR A 139 8.19 12.06 9.29
CA THR A 139 8.55 11.70 7.92
C THR A 139 9.35 10.41 7.88
N GLU A 140 10.37 10.27 8.72
CA GLU A 140 11.16 9.03 8.76
C GLU A 140 10.29 7.83 9.17
N ILE A 141 9.39 7.94 10.16
CA ILE A 141 8.45 6.86 10.52
C ILE A 141 7.61 6.42 9.30
N TRP A 142 7.08 7.36 8.52
CA TRP A 142 6.32 7.04 7.30
C TRP A 142 7.20 6.37 6.23
N GLN A 143 8.45 6.80 6.08
CA GLN A 143 9.39 6.26 5.09
C GLN A 143 9.94 4.89 5.49
N THR A 144 10.11 4.64 6.79
CA THR A 144 10.67 3.38 7.30
C THR A 144 9.60 2.40 7.76
N ALA A 145 8.35 2.84 7.92
CA ALA A 145 7.28 2.10 8.57
C ALA A 145 7.70 1.53 9.94
N SER A 146 8.46 2.31 10.70
CA SER A 146 8.95 1.93 12.03
C SER A 146 7.98 2.35 13.13
N ASP A 147 8.06 1.69 14.28
CA ASP A 147 7.37 2.17 15.48
C ASP A 147 7.92 3.53 15.93
N SER A 148 7.07 4.33 16.58
CA SER A 148 7.44 5.70 16.97
C SER A 148 8.60 5.81 17.97
N ASN A 149 8.96 4.71 18.64
CA ASN A 149 10.11 4.59 19.54
C ASN A 149 11.36 3.95 18.90
N ARG A 150 11.33 3.57 17.62
CA ARG A 150 12.45 2.92 16.92
C ARG A 150 12.98 3.78 15.78
N PHE A 151 14.29 4.00 15.73
CA PHE A 151 14.95 4.60 14.58
C PHE A 151 15.37 3.50 13.62
N GLU A 152 14.93 3.59 12.38
CA GLU A 152 15.25 2.61 11.35
C GLU A 152 16.05 3.28 10.24
N LYS A 153 17.11 2.59 9.79
CA LYS A 153 17.99 3.11 8.74
C LYS A 153 17.40 2.86 7.37
N TYR A 154 16.77 1.70 7.19
CA TYR A 154 16.30 1.23 5.89
C TYR A 154 14.82 1.49 5.70
N GLY A 155 14.43 1.90 4.50
CA GLY A 155 13.03 2.11 4.15
C GLY A 155 12.24 0.82 4.05
N TRP A 156 10.91 0.90 4.13
CA TRP A 156 10.09 -0.31 4.04
C TRP A 156 10.12 -0.94 2.64
N LEU A 157 10.24 -0.16 1.56
CA LEU A 157 10.45 -0.70 0.20
C LEU A 157 11.86 -1.27 0.07
N GLY A 158 12.87 -0.60 0.63
CA GLY A 158 14.23 -1.11 0.62
C GLY A 158 14.36 -2.46 1.33
N ARG A 159 13.69 -2.62 2.48
CA ARG A 159 13.60 -3.92 3.16
C ARG A 159 12.81 -4.94 2.35
N TYR A 160 11.76 -4.54 1.62
CA TYR A 160 11.09 -5.43 0.68
C TYR A 160 12.05 -5.93 -0.40
N PHE A 161 12.85 -5.05 -1.02
CA PHE A 161 13.85 -5.45 -2.01
C PHE A 161 14.85 -6.46 -1.45
N ASP A 162 15.37 -6.20 -0.26
CA ASP A 162 16.35 -7.09 0.39
C ASP A 162 15.81 -8.49 0.69
N ASN A 163 14.51 -8.63 0.96
CA ASN A 163 13.90 -9.89 1.39
C ASN A 163 13.16 -10.64 0.27
N ALA A 164 12.67 -9.93 -0.74
CA ALA A 164 11.81 -10.50 -1.79
C ALA A 164 12.41 -10.43 -3.20
N CYS A 165 13.50 -9.68 -3.40
CA CYS A 165 14.03 -9.37 -4.74
C CYS A 165 15.51 -9.77 -4.89
N ALA A 166 15.97 -10.79 -4.16
CA ALA A 166 17.33 -11.29 -4.27
C ALA A 166 17.61 -11.81 -5.69
N GLY A 167 18.60 -11.21 -6.38
CA GLY A 167 18.95 -11.56 -7.75
C GLY A 167 18.02 -10.97 -8.82
N CYS A 168 17.02 -10.17 -8.45
CA CYS A 168 16.17 -9.47 -9.41
C CYS A 168 16.92 -8.33 -10.10
N ASP A 169 16.41 -7.94 -11.27
CA ASP A 169 16.83 -6.73 -11.95
C ASP A 169 16.54 -5.47 -11.08
N PRO A 170 17.44 -4.47 -11.04
CA PRO A 170 17.24 -3.22 -10.30
C PRO A 170 15.94 -2.45 -10.62
N THR A 171 15.34 -2.68 -11.79
CA THR A 171 14.04 -2.12 -12.19
C THR A 171 12.86 -2.62 -11.38
N VAL A 172 13.07 -3.58 -10.46
CA VAL A 172 12.06 -4.01 -9.48
C VAL A 172 11.47 -2.85 -8.66
N GLY A 173 12.22 -1.74 -8.54
CA GLY A 173 11.71 -0.49 -8.00
C GLY A 173 12.28 0.70 -8.78
N ILE A 174 11.40 1.59 -9.23
CA ILE A 174 11.79 2.84 -9.88
C ILE A 174 11.24 4.01 -9.07
N ASN A 175 12.12 4.88 -8.62
CA ASN A 175 11.79 6.18 -8.05
C ASN A 175 11.99 7.26 -9.10
N VAL A 176 10.99 8.13 -9.26
CA VAL A 176 11.07 9.32 -10.10
C VAL A 176 11.01 10.55 -9.20
N GLY A 177 12.14 11.23 -9.06
CA GLY A 177 12.26 12.42 -8.21
C GLY A 177 13.71 12.86 -8.02
N ARG A 178 13.89 14.13 -7.63
CA ARG A 178 15.22 14.74 -7.46
C ARG A 178 16.04 14.13 -6.31
N GLN A 179 15.40 13.43 -5.39
CA GLN A 179 16.02 12.77 -4.25
C GLN A 179 15.46 11.35 -4.15
N THR A 180 16.31 10.40 -3.78
CA THR A 180 15.87 9.06 -3.43
C THR A 180 15.17 9.11 -2.07
N PRO A 181 13.89 8.70 -1.98
CA PRO A 181 13.17 8.68 -0.72
C PRO A 181 13.80 7.65 0.22
N GLN A 182 13.78 7.91 1.53
CA GLN A 182 14.30 6.97 2.52
C GLN A 182 13.55 5.62 2.45
N ALA A 183 12.29 5.60 2.00
CA ALA A 183 11.55 4.36 1.73
C ALA A 183 12.30 3.38 0.80
N PHE A 184 13.11 3.89 -0.13
CA PHE A 184 13.93 3.09 -1.05
C PHE A 184 15.29 2.65 -0.47
N ALA A 185 15.69 3.14 0.70
CA ALA A 185 16.99 2.80 1.29
C ALA A 185 17.03 1.32 1.70
N SER A 186 17.93 0.55 1.10
CA SER A 186 18.11 -0.90 1.32
C SER A 186 19.54 -1.23 1.74
N ARG A 187 19.74 -2.45 2.24
CA ARG A 187 21.05 -2.98 2.61
C ARG A 187 21.80 -3.52 1.39
N ASN A 188 21.14 -4.30 0.55
CA ASN A 188 21.77 -5.09 -0.51
C ASN A 188 21.21 -4.74 -1.90
N ALA A 189 19.88 -4.83 -2.09
CA ALA A 189 19.23 -4.71 -3.40
C ALA A 189 18.77 -3.28 -3.66
N LYS A 190 19.26 -2.63 -4.73
CA LYS A 190 18.99 -1.21 -5.00
C LYS A 190 18.01 -1.04 -6.15
N GLY A 191 16.95 -0.28 -5.92
CA GLY A 191 16.09 0.23 -6.98
C GLY A 191 16.78 1.34 -7.79
N VAL A 192 16.20 1.67 -8.95
CA VAL A 192 16.66 2.78 -9.79
C VAL A 192 16.02 4.09 -9.31
N SER A 193 16.80 5.17 -9.24
CA SER A 193 16.28 6.53 -9.02
C SER A 193 16.67 7.41 -10.19
N VAL A 194 15.68 8.07 -10.78
CA VAL A 194 15.88 9.06 -11.85
C VAL A 194 15.18 10.36 -11.47
N ASP A 195 15.77 11.49 -11.85
CA ASP A 195 15.16 12.80 -11.66
C ASP A 195 14.10 13.12 -12.72
N ASN A 196 14.31 12.60 -13.93
CA ASN A 196 13.44 12.73 -15.08
C ASN A 196 13.31 11.38 -15.79
N PRO A 197 12.08 10.86 -16.01
CA PRO A 197 11.89 9.58 -16.69
C PRO A 197 12.43 9.58 -18.13
N GLY A 198 12.49 10.75 -18.78
CA GLY A 198 13.06 10.90 -20.13
C GLY A 198 14.57 10.63 -20.20
N ASN A 199 15.28 10.67 -19.07
CA ASN A 199 16.71 10.36 -18.99
C ASN A 199 16.97 8.85 -18.91
N TYR A 200 15.95 8.05 -18.60
CA TYR A 200 16.11 6.60 -18.53
C TYR A 200 16.24 6.02 -19.94
N ARG A 201 17.28 5.20 -20.15
CA ARG A 201 17.55 4.46 -21.38
C ARG A 201 17.86 3.02 -21.02
N PHE A 202 17.12 2.09 -21.62
CA PHE A 202 17.45 0.67 -21.61
C PHE A 202 18.36 0.45 -22.81
N ILE A 203 19.64 0.12 -22.57
CA ILE A 203 20.65 -0.14 -23.61
C ILE A 203 20.99 -1.63 -23.56
#